data_AF-A0A9E4MTW3-F1
#
_entry.id   AF-A0A9E4MTW3-F1
#
_cell.length_a   1.000
_cell.length_b   1.000
_cell.length_c   1.000
_cell.angle_alpha   90.00
_cell.angle_beta   90.00
_cell.angle_gamma   90.00
#
_symmetry.space_group_name_H-M   'P 1'
#
loop_
_entity.id
_entity.type
_entity.pdbx_description
1 polymer ?
#
loop_
_entity_poly.entity_id
_entity_poly.type
_entity_poly.pdbx_seq_one_letter_code
_entity_poly.pdbx_strand_id
1 'polypeptide(L)'
;MKVNFLVANFRKVVPDQTVFNLFKFYLPFFLILLVSGLQNAVPVHILTRDVFADKNTPPYTGLISNLGVLVLCCSAAVCLFTFFILQPTTGQAKKIKNCLGYFGLISAWMMIDDFFMLHDEVMPLYLGIPEKLVILLTLTWVFFHVVYFRTIILTSTNFLLLGLAFLFF
;
A
#
# COMPACT_ATOMS: atom_id res chain seq x y z
N MET A 1 -14.28 -50.93 -6.63
CA MET A 1 -13.62 -50.26 -7.77
C MET A 1 -14.31 -48.92 -8.06
N LYS A 2 -13.87 -47.79 -7.47
CA LYS A 2 -14.21 -46.39 -7.87
C LYS A 2 -13.69 -45.33 -6.87
N VAL A 3 -12.39 -45.26 -6.64
CA VAL A 3 -11.76 -44.11 -5.94
C VAL A 3 -10.57 -43.54 -6.73
N ASN A 4 -9.88 -44.37 -7.52
CA ASN A 4 -8.69 -43.95 -8.27
C ASN A 4 -8.94 -43.04 -9.49
N PHE A 5 -10.19 -42.84 -9.93
CA PHE A 5 -10.47 -42.06 -11.14
C PHE A 5 -10.43 -40.54 -10.91
N LEU A 6 -10.78 -40.06 -9.72
CA LEU A 6 -10.78 -38.62 -9.40
C LEU A 6 -9.36 -38.07 -9.19
N VAL A 7 -8.48 -38.85 -8.54
CA VAL A 7 -7.10 -38.44 -8.27
C VAL A 7 -6.27 -38.31 -9.55
N ALA A 8 -6.49 -39.20 -10.52
CA ALA A 8 -5.75 -39.20 -11.78
C ALA A 8 -6.06 -37.99 -12.68
N ASN A 9 -7.28 -37.45 -12.61
CA ASN A 9 -7.66 -36.26 -13.38
C ASN A 9 -7.19 -34.95 -12.75
N PHE A 10 -7.09 -34.84 -11.42
CA PHE A 10 -6.59 -33.62 -10.76
C PHE A 10 -5.11 -33.33 -11.08
N ARG A 11 -4.27 -34.38 -11.16
CA ARG A 11 -2.84 -34.24 -11.50
C ARG A 11 -2.59 -33.76 -12.94
N LYS A 12 -3.56 -33.94 -13.84
CA LYS A 12 -3.53 -33.38 -15.20
C LYS A 12 -3.95 -31.90 -15.26
N VAL A 13 -4.76 -31.44 -14.29
CA VAL A 13 -5.32 -30.08 -14.26
C VAL A 13 -4.38 -29.11 -13.53
N VAL A 14 -3.62 -29.59 -12.54
CA VAL A 14 -2.61 -28.78 -11.85
C VAL A 14 -1.26 -29.51 -11.94
N PRO A 15 -0.36 -29.07 -12.83
CA PRO A 15 1.00 -29.62 -12.91
C PRO A 15 1.68 -29.59 -11.55
N ASP A 16 2.49 -30.60 -11.22
CA ASP A 16 3.29 -30.65 -9.98
C ASP A 16 4.15 -29.35 -9.82
N GLN A 17 4.55 -28.75 -10.94
CA GLN A 17 5.25 -27.45 -10.99
C GLN A 17 4.40 -26.26 -10.52
N THR A 18 3.10 -26.25 -10.83
CA THR A 18 2.18 -25.18 -10.42
C THR A 18 1.92 -25.24 -8.92
N VAL A 19 1.77 -26.46 -8.37
CA VAL A 19 1.66 -26.66 -6.92
C VAL A 19 2.91 -26.17 -6.20
N PHE A 20 4.10 -26.48 -6.74
CA PHE A 20 5.38 -26.03 -6.18
C PHE A 20 5.55 -24.50 -6.21
N ASN A 21 5.14 -23.85 -7.30
CA ASN A 21 5.19 -22.39 -7.42
C ASN A 21 4.20 -21.71 -6.45
N LEU A 22 3.00 -22.25 -6.28
CA LEU A 22 2.05 -21.76 -5.27
C LEU A 22 2.63 -21.89 -3.86
N PHE A 23 3.25 -23.03 -3.53
CA PHE A 23 3.93 -23.19 -2.24
C PHE A 23 5.01 -22.14 -2.02
N LYS A 24 5.88 -21.89 -3.00
CA LYS A 24 6.88 -20.82 -2.92
C LYS A 24 6.28 -19.43 -2.72
N PHE A 25 5.16 -19.15 -3.37
CA PHE A 25 4.46 -17.87 -3.26
C PHE A 25 3.87 -17.65 -1.87
N TYR A 26 3.24 -18.67 -1.27
CA TYR A 26 2.63 -18.57 0.06
C TYR A 26 3.60 -18.83 1.22
N LEU A 27 4.77 -19.42 0.97
CA LEU A 27 5.81 -19.67 1.97
C LEU A 27 6.12 -18.44 2.85
N PRO A 28 6.40 -17.23 2.30
CA PRO A 28 6.68 -16.06 3.14
C PRO A 28 5.52 -15.69 4.06
N PHE A 29 4.28 -15.80 3.59
CA PHE A 29 3.10 -15.52 4.40
C PHE A 29 2.98 -16.50 5.58
N PHE A 30 3.16 -17.80 5.35
CA PHE A 30 3.15 -18.79 6.43
C PHE A 30 4.31 -18.63 7.40
N LEU A 31 5.50 -18.24 6.92
CA LEU A 31 6.64 -17.96 7.78
C LEU A 31 6.35 -16.77 8.71
N ILE A 32 5.73 -15.70 8.20
CA ILE A 32 5.35 -14.54 9.02
C ILE A 32 4.35 -14.94 10.11
N LEU A 33 3.32 -15.73 9.77
CA LEU A 33 2.35 -16.24 10.76
C LEU A 33 3.01 -17.13 11.82
N LEU A 34 3.93 -18.00 11.41
CA LEU A 34 4.67 -18.87 12.32
C LEU A 34 5.54 -18.06 13.28
N VAL A 35 6.31 -17.10 12.76
CA VAL A 35 7.15 -16.22 13.59
C VAL A 35 6.29 -15.38 14.55
N SER A 36 5.15 -14.87 14.09
CA SER A 36 4.18 -14.15 14.92
C SER A 36 3.61 -15.03 16.04
N GLY A 37 3.44 -16.34 15.78
CA GLY A 37 2.98 -17.31 16.77
C GLY A 37 4.01 -17.77 17.78
N LEU A 38 5.31 -17.72 17.44
CA LEU A 38 6.40 -18.16 18.31
C LEU A 38 6.93 -17.06 19.23
N GLN A 39 6.69 -15.78 18.91
CA GLN A 39 7.09 -14.69 19.80
C GLN A 39 6.15 -14.59 21.01
N ASN A 40 6.70 -14.27 22.19
CA ASN A 40 5.95 -14.14 23.44
C ASN A 40 5.74 -12.69 23.89
N ALA A 41 6.16 -11.71 23.09
CA ALA A 41 6.09 -10.29 23.43
C ALA A 41 4.65 -9.76 23.35
N VAL A 42 3.88 -10.20 22.35
CA VAL A 42 2.48 -9.80 22.14
C VAL A 42 1.61 -11.03 21.86
N PRO A 43 0.47 -11.23 22.54
CA PRO A 43 -0.43 -12.33 22.23
C PRO A 43 -0.90 -12.30 20.76
N VAL A 44 -0.86 -13.45 20.07
CA VAL A 44 -1.23 -13.56 18.64
C VAL A 44 -2.63 -13.01 18.35
N HIS A 45 -3.59 -13.24 19.26
CA HIS A 45 -4.95 -12.74 19.07
C HIS A 45 -5.01 -11.21 19.00
N ILE A 46 -4.11 -10.48 19.70
CA ILE A 46 -4.00 -9.02 19.62
C ILE A 46 -3.34 -8.61 18.30
N LEU A 47 -2.37 -9.38 17.82
CA LEU A 47 -1.68 -9.10 16.55
C LEU A 47 -2.57 -9.31 15.31
N THR A 48 -3.50 -10.26 15.37
CA THR A 48 -4.33 -10.63 14.21
C THR A 48 -5.72 -10.02 14.23
N ARG A 49 -6.15 -9.47 15.36
CA ARG A 49 -7.47 -8.84 15.52
C ARG A 49 -7.36 -7.35 15.21
N ASP A 50 -8.46 -6.78 14.73
CA ASP A 50 -8.56 -5.34 14.51
C ASP A 50 -8.41 -4.58 15.84
N VAL A 51 -7.56 -3.55 15.86
CA VAL A 51 -7.29 -2.71 17.03
C VAL A 51 -8.57 -2.06 17.57
N PHE A 52 -9.54 -1.77 16.70
CA PHE A 52 -10.84 -1.20 17.08
C PHE A 52 -11.82 -2.24 17.63
N ALA A 53 -11.57 -3.54 17.44
CA ALA A 53 -12.40 -4.59 18.01
C ALA A 53 -12.13 -4.80 19.50
N ASP A 54 -10.94 -4.46 20.01
CA ASP A 54 -10.60 -4.58 21.43
C ASP A 54 -10.89 -3.32 22.25
N LYS A 55 -10.96 -2.16 21.58
CA LYS A 55 -11.38 -0.90 22.22
C LYS A 55 -12.91 -0.80 22.14
N ASN A 56 -13.56 -0.31 23.19
CA ASN A 56 -15.00 0.07 23.17
C ASN A 56 -15.25 1.32 22.29
N THR A 57 -14.63 1.37 21.13
CA THR A 57 -14.74 2.44 20.14
C THR A 57 -15.81 2.07 19.13
N PRO A 58 -16.64 3.03 18.68
CA PRO A 58 -17.58 2.78 17.61
C PRO A 58 -16.89 2.19 16.37
N PRO A 59 -17.55 1.26 15.63
CA PRO A 59 -16.92 0.58 14.49
C PRO A 59 -16.56 1.52 13.33
N TYR A 60 -17.13 2.73 13.31
CA TYR A 60 -16.83 3.76 12.31
C TYR A 60 -15.65 4.67 12.68
N THR A 61 -15.06 4.54 13.87
CA THR A 61 -14.00 5.44 14.36
C THR A 61 -12.74 5.40 13.47
N GLY A 62 -12.44 4.27 12.84
CA GLY A 62 -11.34 4.14 11.87
C GLY A 62 -11.75 4.28 10.41
N LEU A 63 -13.03 4.53 10.09
CA LEU A 63 -13.54 4.42 8.72
C LEU A 63 -12.87 5.40 7.75
N ILE A 64 -12.75 6.67 8.15
CA ILE A 64 -12.15 7.71 7.30
C ILE A 64 -10.65 7.44 7.08
N SER A 65 -9.93 7.10 8.16
CA SER A 65 -8.50 6.75 8.09
C SER A 65 -8.26 5.53 7.19
N ASN A 66 -9.03 4.44 7.38
CA ASN A 66 -8.90 3.23 6.57
C ASN A 66 -9.23 3.48 5.09
N LEU A 67 -10.26 4.28 4.79
CA LEU A 67 -10.55 4.69 3.41
C LEU A 67 -9.41 5.54 2.82
N GLY A 68 -8.84 6.44 3.60
CA GLY A 68 -7.67 7.23 3.22
C GLY A 68 -6.50 6.34 2.82
N VAL A 69 -6.14 5.39 3.69
CA VAL A 69 -5.05 4.45 3.44
C VAL A 69 -5.32 3.57 2.22
N LEU A 70 -6.56 3.11 2.01
CA LEU A 70 -6.92 2.33 0.82
C LEU A 70 -6.79 3.14 -0.47
N VAL A 71 -7.21 4.42 -0.46
CA VAL A 71 -7.04 5.32 -1.61
C VAL A 71 -5.56 5.57 -1.89
N LEU A 72 -4.76 5.83 -0.85
CA LEU A 72 -3.30 5.99 -0.97
C LEU A 72 -2.64 4.71 -1.52
N CYS A 73 -3.07 3.54 -1.06
CA CYS A 73 -2.59 2.25 -1.55
C CYS A 73 -2.90 2.05 -3.04
N CYS A 74 -4.16 2.26 -3.45
CA CYS A 74 -4.57 2.17 -4.84
C CYS A 74 -3.80 3.17 -5.72
N SER A 75 -3.63 4.40 -5.25
CA SER A 75 -2.87 5.44 -5.95
C SER A 75 -1.41 5.03 -6.13
N ALA A 76 -0.75 4.60 -5.04
CA ALA A 76 0.63 4.12 -5.07
C ALA A 76 0.79 2.94 -6.04
N ALA A 77 -0.08 1.94 -5.96
CA ALA A 77 -0.05 0.77 -6.81
C ALA A 77 -0.19 1.13 -8.30
N VAL A 78 -1.22 1.90 -8.67
CA VAL A 78 -1.46 2.29 -10.08
C VAL A 78 -0.32 3.17 -10.62
N CYS A 79 0.12 4.17 -9.85
CA CYS A 79 1.18 5.08 -10.27
C CYS A 79 2.53 4.36 -10.45
N LEU A 80 2.94 3.53 -9.48
CA LEU A 80 4.19 2.78 -9.54
C LEU A 80 4.15 1.69 -10.62
N PHE A 81 3.04 0.96 -10.74
CA PHE A 81 2.85 -0.04 -11.80
C PHE A 81 2.98 0.61 -13.19
N THR A 82 2.31 1.75 -13.39
CA THR A 82 2.39 2.49 -14.65
C THR A 82 3.80 3.00 -14.89
N PHE A 83 4.51 3.47 -13.86
CA PHE A 83 5.91 3.89 -13.97
C PHE A 83 6.82 2.75 -14.49
N PHE A 84 6.68 1.53 -13.98
CA PHE A 84 7.52 0.41 -14.40
C PHE A 84 7.21 -0.09 -15.82
N ILE A 85 5.94 -0.08 -16.22
CA ILE A 85 5.53 -0.60 -17.54
C ILE A 85 5.71 0.43 -18.66
N LEU A 86 5.56 1.72 -18.36
CA LEU A 86 5.60 2.75 -19.38
C LEU A 86 7.02 2.86 -19.98
N GLN A 87 7.09 2.70 -21.31
CA GLN A 87 8.31 2.85 -22.11
C GLN A 87 8.22 4.16 -22.92
N PRO A 88 8.75 5.28 -22.39
CA PRO A 88 8.57 6.58 -23.02
C PRO A 88 9.41 6.71 -24.29
N THR A 89 8.77 7.11 -25.38
CA THR A 89 9.40 7.35 -26.68
C THR A 89 9.79 8.81 -26.91
N THR A 90 9.26 9.75 -26.12
CA THR A 90 9.53 11.19 -26.21
C THR A 90 9.99 11.76 -24.86
N GLY A 91 10.67 12.91 -24.89
CA GLY A 91 11.09 13.62 -23.68
C GLY A 91 9.93 14.02 -22.76
N GLN A 92 8.78 14.39 -23.35
CA GLN A 92 7.56 14.70 -22.59
C GLN A 92 6.98 13.44 -21.93
N ALA A 93 6.91 12.31 -22.65
CA ALA A 93 6.46 11.04 -22.09
C ALA A 93 7.36 10.60 -20.92
N LYS A 94 8.68 10.83 -21.01
CA LYS A 94 9.62 10.56 -19.91
C LYS A 94 9.34 11.40 -18.67
N LYS A 95 8.99 12.69 -18.85
CA LYS A 95 8.60 13.55 -17.73
C LYS A 95 7.29 13.10 -17.06
N ILE A 96 6.30 12.67 -17.85
CA ILE A 96 5.03 12.12 -17.33
C ILE A 96 5.29 10.82 -16.56
N LYS A 97 6.11 9.92 -17.11
CA LYS A 97 6.56 8.70 -16.41
C LYS A 97 7.14 9.06 -15.05
N ASN A 98 8.12 9.95 -15.01
CA ASN A 98 8.75 10.35 -13.75
C ASN A 98 7.75 10.97 -12.77
N CYS A 99 6.84 11.83 -13.25
CA CYS A 99 5.76 12.41 -12.44
C CYS A 99 4.95 11.31 -11.73
N LEU A 100 4.48 10.30 -12.48
CA LEU A 100 3.75 9.15 -11.92
C LEU A 100 4.60 8.38 -10.89
N GLY A 101 5.88 8.16 -11.18
CA GLY A 101 6.79 7.49 -10.24
C GLY A 101 6.92 8.24 -8.91
N TYR A 102 7.15 9.56 -8.95
CA TYR A 102 7.29 10.36 -7.74
C TYR A 102 6.00 10.46 -6.94
N PHE A 103 4.85 10.72 -7.58
CA PHE A 103 3.58 10.74 -6.87
C PHE A 103 3.21 9.35 -6.33
N GLY A 104 3.54 8.27 -7.05
CA GLY A 104 3.39 6.90 -6.54
C GLY A 104 4.24 6.62 -5.29
N LEU A 105 5.48 7.11 -5.24
CA LEU A 105 6.34 7.01 -4.05
C LEU A 105 5.82 7.84 -2.87
N ILE A 106 5.33 9.06 -3.14
CA ILE A 106 4.70 9.91 -2.12
C ILE A 106 3.47 9.22 -1.54
N SER A 107 2.58 8.69 -2.38
CA SER A 107 1.40 7.96 -1.92
C SER A 107 1.77 6.70 -1.14
N ALA A 108 2.82 5.98 -1.54
CA ALA A 108 3.34 4.83 -0.80
C ALA A 108 3.89 5.23 0.57
N TRP A 109 4.64 6.34 0.64
CA TRP A 109 5.14 6.88 1.90
C TRP A 109 4.00 7.26 2.85
N MET A 110 3.01 8.02 2.37
CA MET A 110 1.85 8.41 3.18
C MET A 110 1.05 7.19 3.66
N MET A 111 0.86 6.19 2.79
CA MET A 111 0.20 4.94 3.16
C MET A 111 0.96 4.19 4.27
N ILE A 112 2.29 4.09 4.15
CA ILE A 112 3.14 3.44 5.16
C ILE A 112 3.12 4.24 6.47
N ASP A 113 3.20 5.56 6.38
CA ASP A 113 3.13 6.46 7.52
C ASP A 113 1.85 6.25 8.33
N ASP A 114 0.70 6.25 7.68
CA ASP A 114 -0.59 6.01 8.33
C ASP A 114 -0.74 4.57 8.85
N PHE A 115 -0.30 3.54 8.10
CA PHE A 115 -0.41 2.15 8.55
C PHE A 115 0.40 1.84 9.81
N PHE A 116 1.58 2.45 9.93
CA PHE A 116 2.48 2.23 11.05
C PHE A 116 2.46 3.37 12.06
N MET A 117 1.58 4.37 11.86
CA MET A 117 1.49 5.58 12.68
C MET A 117 2.88 6.21 12.88
N LEU A 118 3.65 6.35 11.80
CA LEU A 118 5.06 6.73 11.90
C LEU A 118 5.19 8.15 12.46
N HIS A 119 4.50 9.12 11.91
CA HIS A 119 4.57 10.51 12.38
C HIS A 119 3.93 10.71 13.76
N ASP A 120 2.91 9.92 14.11
CA ASP A 120 2.14 10.05 15.35
C ASP A 120 2.81 9.39 16.55
N GLU A 121 3.24 8.13 16.40
CA GLU A 121 3.77 7.33 17.52
C GLU A 121 5.23 6.93 17.31
N VAL A 122 5.59 6.36 16.15
CA VAL A 122 6.91 5.72 16.01
C VAL A 122 8.05 6.74 16.04
N MET A 123 7.94 7.80 15.25
CA MET A 123 8.98 8.84 15.15
C MET A 123 9.09 9.66 16.45
N PRO A 124 7.99 10.11 17.09
CA PRO A 124 8.09 10.86 18.34
C PRO A 124 8.55 10.01 19.52
N LEU A 125 8.01 8.81 19.69
CA LEU A 125 8.26 8.00 20.90
C LEU A 125 9.58 7.22 20.83
N TYR A 126 9.97 6.71 19.66
CA TYR A 126 11.13 5.81 19.54
C TYR A 126 12.35 6.48 18.92
N LEU A 127 12.17 7.52 18.10
CA LEU A 127 13.26 8.23 17.42
C LEU A 127 13.48 9.66 17.95
N GLY A 128 12.58 10.17 18.80
CA GLY A 128 12.65 11.52 19.36
C GLY A 128 12.47 12.64 18.32
N ILE A 129 11.94 12.31 17.14
CA ILE A 129 11.67 13.29 16.08
C ILE A 129 10.27 13.86 16.32
N PRO A 130 10.12 15.19 16.49
CA PRO A 130 8.82 15.78 16.75
C PRO A 130 7.88 15.60 15.55
N GLU A 131 6.64 15.21 15.82
CA GLU A 131 5.55 15.02 14.82
C GLU A 131 5.48 16.18 13.82
N LYS A 132 5.50 17.42 14.32
CA LYS A 132 5.46 18.64 13.50
C LYS A 132 6.57 18.70 12.44
N LEU A 133 7.75 18.17 12.75
CA LEU A 133 8.85 18.11 11.80
C LEU A 133 8.60 17.04 10.73
N VAL A 134 8.08 15.88 11.11
CA VAL A 134 7.72 14.82 10.14
C VAL A 134 6.67 15.33 9.16
N ILE A 135 5.61 15.96 9.68
CA ILE A 135 4.56 16.57 8.87
C ILE A 135 5.14 17.65 7.94
N LEU A 136 5.99 18.55 8.47
CA LEU A 136 6.61 19.61 7.67
C LEU A 136 7.47 19.06 6.52
N LEU A 137 8.26 18.00 6.79
CA LEU A 137 9.09 17.36 5.78
C LEU A 137 8.25 16.70 4.70
N THR A 138 7.21 15.96 5.09
CA THR A 138 6.27 15.34 4.14
C THR A 138 5.56 16.40 3.28
N LEU A 139 5.04 17.47 3.88
CA LEU A 139 4.40 18.56 3.15
C LEU A 139 5.37 19.27 2.20
N THR A 140 6.60 19.52 2.64
CA THR A 140 7.63 20.14 1.79
C THR A 140 7.97 19.24 0.60
N TRP A 141 8.05 17.93 0.82
CA TRP A 141 8.32 16.96 -0.23
C TRP A 141 7.20 16.93 -1.28
N VAL A 142 5.94 16.90 -0.84
CA VAL A 142 4.77 17.00 -1.72
C VAL A 142 4.76 18.31 -2.49
N PHE A 143 4.90 19.44 -1.79
CA PHE A 143 4.88 20.78 -2.36
C PHE A 143 5.94 20.95 -3.45
N PHE A 144 7.17 20.52 -3.18
CA PHE A 144 8.25 20.57 -4.15
C PHE A 144 7.89 19.82 -5.45
N HIS A 145 7.33 18.61 -5.35
CA HIS A 145 6.97 17.81 -6.52
C HIS A 145 5.77 18.39 -7.28
N VAL A 146 4.77 18.94 -6.58
CA VAL A 146 3.65 19.66 -7.21
C VAL A 146 4.15 20.86 -8.01
N VAL A 147 5.05 21.67 -7.44
CA VAL A 147 5.61 22.84 -8.14
C VAL A 147 6.51 22.42 -9.29
N TYR A 148 7.33 21.38 -9.10
CA TYR A 148 8.25 20.87 -10.12
C TYR A 148 7.48 20.31 -11.33
N PHE A 149 6.39 19.57 -11.10
CA PHE A 149 5.57 18.96 -12.16
C PHE A 149 4.35 19.80 -12.56
N ARG A 150 4.25 21.06 -12.12
CA ARG A 150 3.07 21.93 -12.34
C ARG A 150 2.59 21.97 -13.79
N THR A 151 3.50 22.04 -14.76
CA THR A 151 3.13 22.11 -16.18
C THR A 151 2.44 20.82 -16.63
N ILE A 152 2.92 19.66 -16.17
CA ILE A 152 2.32 18.36 -16.51
C ILE A 152 0.94 18.26 -15.88
N ILE A 153 0.83 18.64 -14.61
CA ILE A 153 -0.43 18.62 -13.85
C ILE A 153 -1.46 19.51 -14.55
N LEU A 154 -1.10 20.76 -14.86
CA LEU A 154 -2.03 21.72 -15.46
C LEU A 154 -2.47 21.33 -16.88
N THR A 155 -1.61 20.68 -17.66
CA THR A 155 -1.95 20.30 -19.05
C THR A 155 -2.65 18.94 -19.15
N SER A 156 -2.35 17.99 -18.26
CA SER A 156 -2.78 16.59 -18.41
C SER A 156 -3.92 16.19 -17.46
N THR A 157 -4.22 17.01 -16.44
CA THR A 157 -5.20 16.67 -15.41
C THR A 157 -6.59 17.13 -15.81
N ASN A 158 -7.58 16.25 -15.64
CA ASN A 158 -8.98 16.64 -15.67
C ASN A 158 -9.37 17.22 -14.30
N PHE A 159 -9.45 18.54 -14.19
CA PHE A 159 -9.76 19.23 -12.93
C PHE A 159 -11.15 18.91 -12.37
N LEU A 160 -12.10 18.52 -13.23
CA LEU A 160 -13.42 18.09 -12.76
C LEU A 160 -13.33 16.76 -12.00
N LEU A 161 -12.53 15.82 -12.52
CA LEU A 161 -12.27 14.55 -11.83
C LEU A 161 -11.50 14.78 -10.51
N LEU A 162 -10.53 15.70 -10.52
CA LEU A 162 -9.78 16.07 -9.31
C LEU A 162 -10.70 16.72 -8.25
N GLY A 163 -11.58 17.62 -8.66
CA GLY A 163 -12.56 18.24 -7.76
C GLY A 163 -13.55 17.23 -7.18
N LEU A 164 -13.99 16.25 -7.97
CA LEU A 164 -14.80 15.14 -7.47
C LEU A 164 -14.03 14.28 -6.47
N ALA A 165 -12.74 14.00 -6.71
CA ALA A 165 -11.91 13.25 -5.77
C ALA A 165 -11.81 13.94 -4.41
N PHE A 166 -11.70 15.28 -4.37
CA PHE A 166 -11.72 16.04 -3.13
C PHE A 166 -13.08 16.11 -2.44
N LEU A 167 -14.20 15.90 -3.14
CA LEU A 167 -15.52 15.84 -2.50
C LEU A 167 -15.76 14.53 -1.75
N PHE A 168 -15.05 13.47 -2.13
CA PHE A 168 -15.12 12.16 -1.47
C PHE A 168 -14.14 12.03 -0.29
N PHE A 169 -13.40 13.10 0.05
CA PHE A 169 -12.37 13.13 1.10
C PHE A 169 -12.59 14.33 2.05
#